data_AF-A0A7C4I2S2-F1
#
_entry.id   AF-A0A7C4I2S2-F1
#
_cell.length_a   1.000
_cell.length_b   1.000
_cell.length_c   1.000
_cell.angle_alpha   90.00
_cell.angle_beta   90.00
_cell.angle_gamma   90.00
#
_symmetry.space_group_name_H-M   'P 1'
#
loop_
_entity.id
_entity.type
_entity.pdbx_description
1 polymer ?
#
loop_
_entity_poly.entity_id
_entity_poly.type
_entity_poly.pdbx_seq_one_letter_code
_entity_poly.pdbx_strand_id
1 'polypeptide(L)' 'MKLLSFEKYGDRRVGLLTDKGILDLPSAYKLVYGEDAPRWLYSMRSFLTAGEESTRLVEKLSKKAAQYGEGPPLYY' A
#
# COMPACT_ATOMS: atom_id res chain seq x y z
N MET A 1 8.75 6.69 7.36
CA MET A 1 7.74 5.76 6.82
C MET A 1 8.08 4.35 7.28
N LYS A 2 7.13 3.54 7.76
CA LYS A 2 7.38 2.15 8.19
C LYS A 2 6.63 1.20 7.26
N LEU A 3 7.36 0.48 6.41
CA LEU A 3 6.79 -0.51 5.50
C LEU A 3 6.97 -1.91 6.05
N LEU A 4 6.02 -2.80 5.75
CA LEU A 4 6.08 -4.20 6.12
C LEU A 4 5.46 -5.10 5.06
N SER A 5 5.79 -6.40 5.12
CA SER A 5 5.05 -7.43 4.38
C SER A 5 3.97 -8.01 5.27
N PHE A 6 2.80 -8.28 4.73
CA PHE A 6 1.72 -9.02 5.39
C PHE A 6 1.03 -9.93 4.39
N GLU A 7 0.24 -10.89 4.87
CA GLU A 7 -0.54 -11.79 4.02
C GLU A 7 -2.02 -11.43 4.06
N LYS A 8 -2.68 -11.40 2.90
CA LYS A 8 -4.12 -11.16 2.78
C LYS A 8 -4.62 -11.74 1.45
N TYR A 9 -5.79 -12.37 1.47
CA TYR A 9 -6.37 -13.07 0.32
C TYR A 9 -5.47 -14.14 -0.33
N GLY A 10 -4.54 -14.71 0.44
CA GLY A 10 -3.56 -15.69 -0.06
C GLY A 10 -2.32 -15.10 -0.71
N ASP A 11 -2.22 -13.77 -0.81
CA ASP A 11 -1.06 -13.08 -1.36
C ASP A 11 -0.22 -12.40 -0.28
N ARG A 12 1.10 -12.38 -0.49
CA ARG A 12 2.01 -11.50 0.24
C ARG A 12 1.93 -10.09 -0.34
N ARG A 13 1.73 -9.10 0.52
CA ARG A 13 1.46 -7.70 0.15
C ARG A 13 2.37 -6.75 0.90
N VAL A 14 2.68 -5.61 0.28
CA VAL A 14 3.41 -4.51 0.91
C VAL A 14 2.39 -3.59 1.58
N GLY A 15 2.58 -3.32 2.87
CA GLY A 15 1.74 -2.45 3.67
C GLY A 15 2.53 -1.29 4.26
N LEU A 16 1.85 -0.17 4.47
CA LEU A 16 2.36 0.97 5.23
C LEU A 16 1.77 0.94 6.64
N LEU A 17 2.61 0.81 7.65
CA LEU A 17 2.18 0.93 9.04
C LEU A 17 1.89 2.39 9.37
N THR A 18 0.65 2.66 9.79
CA THR A 18 0.17 3.95 10.28
C THR A 18 -0.30 3.81 11.73
N ASP A 19 -0.74 4.92 12.32
CA ASP A 19 -1.44 4.99 13.60
C ASP A 19 -2.79 4.24 13.61
N LYS A 20 -3.41 4.08 12.44
CA LYS A 20 -4.69 3.39 12.23
C LYS A 20 -4.56 1.90 11.88
N GLY A 21 -3.33 1.37 11.84
CA GLY A 21 -3.05 -0.01 11.43
C GLY A 21 -2.25 -0.07 10.13
N ILE A 22 -2.40 -1.16 9.38
CA ILE A 22 -1.62 -1.41 8.16
C ILE A 22 -2.42 -1.00 6.94
N LEU A 23 -2.01 0.09 6.29
CA LEU A 23 -2.53 0.47 4.97
C LEU A 23 -2.03 -0.51 3.90
N ASP A 24 -2.95 -1.30 3.36
CA ASP A 24 -2.76 -2.22 2.25
C ASP A 24 -2.49 -1.45 0.94
N LEU A 25 -1.22 -1.35 0.54
CA LEU A 25 -0.82 -0.53 -0.60
C LEU A 25 -1.35 -1.04 -1.95
N PRO A 26 -1.39 -2.35 -2.24
CA PRO A 26 -2.10 -2.85 -3.42
C PRO A 26 -3.57 -2.44 -3.46
N SER A 27 -4.30 -2.59 -2.36
CA SER A 27 -5.72 -2.22 -2.32
C SER A 27 -5.90 -0.70 -2.43
N ALA A 28 -5.04 0.09 -1.79
CA ALA A 28 -5.04 1.53 -1.90
C ALA A 28 -4.74 2.00 -3.32
N TYR A 29 -3.80 1.35 -4.02
CA TYR A 29 -3.49 1.62 -5.41
C TYR A 29 -4.71 1.39 -6.31
N LYS A 30 -5.34 0.22 -6.18
CA LYS A 30 -6.54 -0.11 -6.94
C LYS A 30 -7.68 0.87 -6.72
N LEU A 31 -7.84 1.34 -5.49
CA LEU A 31 -8.85 2.35 -5.16
C LEU A 31 -8.54 3.73 -5.77
N VAL A 32 -7.27 4.13 -5.80
CA VAL A 32 -6.85 5.45 -6.32
C VAL A 32 -6.83 5.50 -7.86
N TYR A 33 -6.39 4.41 -8.51
CA TYR A 33 -6.15 4.37 -9.95
C TYR A 33 -7.20 3.57 -10.73
N GLY A 34 -8.02 2.75 -10.07
CA GLY A 34 -9.04 1.92 -10.72
C GLY A 34 -8.49 0.70 -11.46
N GLU A 35 -7.19 0.41 -11.33
CA GLU A 35 -6.50 -0.68 -12.02
C GLU A 35 -5.71 -1.57 -11.04
N ASP A 36 -5.26 -2.73 -11.51
CA ASP A 36 -4.52 -3.65 -10.65
C ASP A 36 -3.15 -3.10 -10.25
N ALA A 37 -2.81 -3.29 -8.97
CA ALA A 37 -1.57 -2.82 -8.40
C ALA A 37 -0.35 -3.44 -9.08
N PRO A 38 0.73 -2.67 -9.30
CA PRO A 38 1.95 -3.22 -9.88
C PRO A 38 2.57 -4.30 -8.98
N ARG A 39 3.19 -5.31 -9.60
CA ARG A 39 3.72 -6.50 -8.90
C ARG A 39 4.70 -6.18 -7.76
N TRP A 40 5.41 -5.06 -7.85
CA TRP A 40 6.35 -4.64 -6.80
C TRP A 40 5.67 -4.23 -5.49
N LEU A 41 4.34 -4.02 -5.46
CA LEU A 41 3.57 -3.88 -4.22
C LEU A 41 3.23 -5.23 -3.55
N TYR A 42 3.70 -6.35 -4.11
CA TYR A 42 3.55 -7.71 -3.54
C TYR A 42 4.90 -8.29 -3.08
N SER A 43 5.98 -7.51 -3.16
CA SER A 43 7.32 -7.94 -2.76
C SER A 43 8.10 -6.77 -2.19
N MET A 44 8.46 -6.86 -0.90
CA MET A 44 9.27 -5.82 -0.26
C MET A 44 10.63 -5.63 -0.95
N ARG A 45 11.22 -6.72 -1.47
CA ARG A 45 12.48 -6.65 -2.22
C ARG A 45 12.29 -5.79 -3.47
N SER A 46 11.29 -6.09 -4.28
CA SER A 46 11.00 -5.38 -5.52
C SER A 46 10.60 -3.92 -5.26
N PHE A 47 9.84 -3.68 -4.18
CA PHE A 47 9.51 -2.33 -3.72
C PHE A 47 10.78 -1.51 -3.46
N LEU A 48 11.71 -2.04 -2.65
CA LEU A 48 12.94 -1.33 -2.30
C LEU A 48 13.83 -1.07 -3.53
N THR A 49 13.86 -1.98 -4.50
CA THR A 49 14.60 -1.79 -5.76
C THR A 49 14.01 -0.68 -6.64
N ALA A 50 12.71 -0.40 -6.55
CA ALA A 50 12.07 0.68 -7.31
C ALA A 50 12.49 2.10 -6.83
N GLY A 51 13.14 2.22 -5.67
CA GLY A 51 13.80 3.45 -5.23
C GLY A 51 12.83 4.60 -4.96
N GLU A 52 13.23 5.83 -5.32
CA GLU A 52 12.52 7.07 -4.96
C GLU A 52 11.08 7.14 -5.48
N GLU A 53 10.83 6.63 -6.69
CA GLU A 53 9.49 6.61 -7.31
C GLU A 53 8.48 5.80 -6.49
N SER A 54 8.93 4.71 -5.85
CA SER A 54 8.08 3.90 -4.96
C SER A 54 7.67 4.67 -3.71
N THR A 55 8.59 5.48 -3.17
CA THR A 55 8.34 6.29 -1.96
C THR A 55 7.32 7.39 -2.26
N ARG A 56 7.48 8.09 -3.39
CA ARG A 56 6.53 9.11 -3.85
C ARG A 56 5.13 8.53 -4.05
N LEU A 57 5.04 7.32 -4.62
CA LEU A 57 3.75 6.64 -4.76
C LEU A 57 3.11 6.37 -3.40
N VAL A 58 3.85 5.81 -2.44
CA VAL A 58 3.30 5.50 -1.11
C VAL A 58 2.80 6.76 -0.40
N GLU A 59 3.53 7.88 -0.49
CA GLU A 59 3.05 9.14 0.05
C GLU A 59 1.73 9.59 -0.58
N LYS A 60 1.60 9.46 -1.91
CA LYS A 60 0.36 9.78 -2.63
C LYS A 60 -0.79 8.85 -2.19
N LEU A 61 -0.54 7.55 -2.08
CA LEU A 61 -1.52 6.57 -1.63
C LEU A 61 -1.95 6.83 -0.19
N SER A 62 -1.01 7.14 0.70
CA SER A 62 -1.30 7.48 2.11
C SER A 62 -2.15 8.75 2.23
N LYS A 63 -1.77 9.82 1.52
CA LYS A 63 -2.56 11.06 1.47
C LYS A 63 -3.97 10.83 0.93
N LYS A 64 -4.11 10.00 -0.09
CA LYS A 64 -5.42 9.65 -0.65
C LYS A 64 -6.23 8.80 0.32
N ALA A 65 -5.66 7.77 0.91
CA ALA A 65 -6.32 6.92 1.90
C ALA A 65 -6.85 7.74 3.10
N ALA A 66 -6.11 8.75 3.56
CA ALA A 66 -6.56 9.65 4.61
C ALA A 66 -7.85 10.44 4.26
N GLN A 67 -8.15 10.64 2.97
CA GLN A 67 -9.36 11.33 2.50
C GLN A 67 -10.61 10.42 2.53
N TYR A 68 -10.44 9.08 2.58
CA TYR A 68 -11.56 8.13 2.53
C TYR A 68 -12.12 7.75 3.91
N GLY A 69 -11.58 8.28 5.02
CA GLY A 69 -12.08 7.99 6.37
C GLY A 69 -11.85 6.52 6.80
N GLU A 70 -12.64 6.03 7.77
CA GLU A 70 -12.62 4.63 8.25
C GLU A 70 -13.30 3.63 7.27
N GLY A 71 -13.11 3.75 5.95
CA GLY A 71 -13.59 2.74 5.00
C GLY A 71 -12.89 2.80 3.65
N PRO A 72 -12.94 1.75 2.79
CA PRO A 72 -13.29 0.32 3.00
C PRO A 72 -12.05 -0.45 3.55
N PRO A 73 -11.83 -1.80 3.47
CA PRO A 73 -10.90 -2.57 4.32
C PRO A 73 -9.43 -2.39 3.92
N LEU A 74 -8.95 -1.14 3.96
CA LEU A 74 -7.60 -0.73 3.63
C LEU A 74 -6.67 -0.90 4.82
N TYR A 75 -7.21 -0.80 6.03
CA TYR A 75 -6.46 -1.01 7.26
C TYR A 75 -6.71 -2.43 7.79
N TYR A 76 -5.61 -3.13 8.03
CA TYR A 76 -5.55 -4.41 8.76
C TYR A 76 -4.91 -4.18 10.12
#